data_AF-A0A1H4UN32-F1
#
_entry.id   AF-A0A1H4UN32-F1
#
_cell.length_a   1.000
_cell.length_b   1.000
_cell.length_c   1.000
_cell.angle_alpha   90.00
_cell.angle_beta   90.00
_cell.angle_gamma   90.00
#
_symmetry.space_group_name_H-M   'P 1'
#
loop_
_entity.id
_entity.type
_entity.pdbx_description
1 polymer ?
#
loop_
_entity_poly.entity_id
_entity_poly.type
_entity_poly.pdbx_seq_one_letter_code
_entity_poly.pdbx_strand_id
1 'polypeptide(L)' 'MSAASNNPHGVEKGQVWADNDKRMAGRELRVLEVGDTHATVTEINDTSGRTTQIRLDRFKPTSTGYRRTL' A
#
# COMPACT_ATOMS: atom_id res chain seq x y z
N MET A 1 -15.01 6.81 17.76
CA MET A 1 -14.40 5.52 17.37
C MET A 1 -13.16 5.86 16.58
N SER A 2 -11.99 5.54 17.11
CA SER A 2 -10.70 6.04 16.62
C SER A 2 -10.30 5.31 15.33
N ALA A 3 -9.93 6.05 14.28
CA ALA A 3 -9.47 5.51 12.98
C ALA A 3 -8.29 4.50 13.08
N ALA A 4 -7.62 4.44 14.23
CA ALA A 4 -6.47 3.58 14.47
C ALA A 4 -6.76 2.07 14.50
N SER A 5 -8.01 1.63 14.74
CA SER A 5 -8.28 0.18 14.82
C SER A 5 -8.14 -0.54 13.47
N ASN A 6 -8.48 0.13 12.38
CA ASN A 6 -8.53 -0.49 11.05
C ASN A 6 -7.32 -0.14 10.17
N ASN A 7 -6.49 0.81 10.60
CA ASN A 7 -5.25 1.20 9.94
C ASN A 7 -4.03 0.96 10.85
N PRO A 8 -3.69 -0.32 11.13
CA PRO A 8 -2.70 -0.68 12.14
C PRO A 8 -1.27 -0.23 11.81
N HIS A 9 -0.99 0.13 10.55
CA HIS A 9 0.36 0.48 10.07
C HIS A 9 0.50 1.95 9.68
N GLY A 10 -0.46 2.81 10.04
CA GLY A 10 -0.39 4.25 9.78
C GLY A 10 -0.29 4.58 8.29
N VAL A 11 -1.06 3.87 7.46
CA VAL A 11 -1.12 4.10 6.01
C VAL A 11 -1.79 5.44 5.74
N GLU A 12 -1.15 6.29 4.95
CA GLU A 12 -1.65 7.63 4.64
C GLU A 12 -1.53 7.92 3.14
N LYS A 13 -2.40 8.82 2.66
CA LYS A 13 -2.34 9.32 1.28
C LYS A 13 -0.96 9.91 1.00
N GLY A 14 -0.41 9.55 -0.16
CA GLY A 14 0.89 10.03 -0.64
C GLY A 14 2.08 9.16 -0.27
N GLN A 15 1.94 8.25 0.71
CA GLN A 15 3.02 7.33 1.08
C GLN A 15 3.36 6.35 -0.07
N VAL A 16 4.62 5.91 -0.08
CA VAL A 16 5.12 4.92 -1.03
C VAL A 16 5.52 3.63 -0.32
N TRP A 17 5.08 2.52 -0.89
CA TRP A 17 5.26 1.19 -0.34
C TRP A 17 5.78 0.23 -1.41
N ALA A 18 6.95 -0.35 -1.15
CA ALA A 18 7.56 -1.34 -2.02
C ALA A 18 7.00 -2.74 -1.70
N ASP A 19 6.69 -3.50 -2.75
CA ASP A 19 6.28 -4.89 -2.62
C ASP A 19 7.47 -5.77 -2.21
N ASN A 20 7.23 -6.66 -1.25
CA ASN A 20 8.22 -7.67 -0.84
C ASN A 20 8.01 -9.02 -1.53
N ASP A 21 6.89 -9.22 -2.24
CA ASP A 21 6.64 -10.46 -2.98
C ASP A 21 7.68 -10.60 -4.10
N LYS A 22 8.54 -11.62 -3.99
CA LYS A 22 9.60 -11.92 -4.97
C LYS A 22 9.10 -12.10 -6.40
N ARG A 23 7.82 -12.44 -6.59
CA ARG A 23 7.20 -12.58 -7.93
C ARG A 23 6.94 -11.23 -8.59
N MET A 24 6.87 -10.16 -7.80
CA MET A 24 6.60 -8.78 -8.20
C MET A 24 7.83 -7.89 -7.94
N ALA A 25 9.03 -8.45 -8.10
CA ALA A 25 10.27 -7.76 -7.78
C ALA A 25 10.36 -6.38 -8.49
N GLY A 26 10.62 -5.33 -7.73
CA GLY A 26 10.70 -3.95 -8.22
C GLY A 26 9.38 -3.17 -8.22
N ARG A 27 8.26 -3.79 -7.84
CA ARG A 27 6.97 -3.09 -7.75
C ARG A 27 6.93 -2.11 -6.57
N GLU A 28 6.55 -0.86 -6.86
CA GLU A 28 6.30 0.19 -5.87
C GLU A 28 4.92 0.80 -6.06
N LEU A 29 4.21 1.00 -4.94
CA LEU A 29 2.84 1.45 -4.91
C LEU A 29 2.75 2.79 -4.17
N ARG A 30 2.03 3.75 -4.76
CA ARG A 30 1.69 5.02 -4.13
C ARG A 30 0.25 5.00 -3.64
N VAL A 31 0.04 5.40 -2.39
CA VAL A 31 -1.31 5.54 -1.81
C VAL A 31 -2.00 6.79 -2.34
N LEU A 32 -3.15 6.60 -2.96
CA LEU A 32 -3.99 7.68 -3.50
C LEU A 32 -5.10 8.07 -2.52
N GLU A 33 -5.67 7.09 -1.81
CA GLU A 33 -6.76 7.25 -0.85
C GLU A 33 -6.70 6.15 0.20
N VAL A 34 -7.17 6.45 1.42
CA VAL A 34 -7.29 5.51 2.53
C VAL A 34 -8.76 5.43 2.93
N GLY A 35 -9.37 4.27 2.75
CA GLY A 35 -10.70 3.97 3.26
C GLY A 35 -10.64 3.21 4.59
N ASP A 36 -11.75 2.61 4.99
CA ASP A 36 -11.85 1.97 6.31
C ASP A 36 -10.94 0.76 6.46
N THR A 37 -10.83 -0.09 5.43
CA THR A 37 -10.08 -1.37 5.49
C THR A 37 -9.06 -1.52 4.37
N HIS A 38 -9.11 -0.65 3.36
CA HIS A 38 -8.28 -0.71 2.17
C HIS A 38 -7.71 0.66 1.83
N ALA A 39 -6.52 0.66 1.23
CA ALA A 39 -5.97 1.79 0.53
C ALA A 39 -6.13 1.59 -0.99
N THR A 40 -6.54 2.64 -1.70
CA THR A 40 -6.46 2.70 -3.15
C THR A 40 -5.06 3.14 -3.53
N VAL A 41 -4.39 2.36 -4.38
CA VAL A 41 -2.99 2.59 -4.79
C VAL A 41 -2.85 2.57 -6.31
N THR A 42 -1.79 3.21 -6.80
CA THR A 42 -1.30 3.07 -8.18
C THR A 42 0.14 2.58 -8.14
N GLU A 43 0.55 1.82 -9.15
CA GLU A 43 1.96 1.49 -9.32
C GLU A 43 2.71 2.70 -9.90
N ILE A 44 3.88 3.02 -9.34
CA ILE A 44 4.64 4.23 -9.71
C ILE A 44 5.09 4.19 -11.17
N ASN A 45 5.42 3.00 -11.68
CA ASN A 45 5.90 2.81 -13.05
C ASN A 45 4.78 2.45 -14.05
N ASP A 46 3.53 2.36 -13.59
CA ASP A 46 2.40 2.04 -14.46
C ASP A 46 1.82 3.31 -15.10
N THR A 47 2.12 3.52 -16.37
CA THR A 47 1.60 4.65 -17.15
C THR A 47 0.16 4.48 -17.58
N SER A 48 -0.46 3.31 -17.36
CA SER A 48 -1.86 3.06 -17.73
C SER A 48 -2.86 3.67 -16.74
N GLY A 49 -2.39 4.15 -15.59
CA GLY A 49 -3.24 4.78 -14.56
C GLY A 49 -4.15 3.79 -13.84
N ARG A 50 -3.83 2.49 -13.87
CA ARG A 50 -4.61 1.48 -13.15
C ARG A 50 -4.45 1.65 -11.66
N THR A 51 -5.58 1.57 -10.97
CA THR A 51 -5.61 1.55 -9.51
C THR A 51 -5.93 0.15 -9.02
N THR A 52 -5.47 -0.17 -7.81
CA THR A 52 -5.79 -1.41 -7.11
C THR A 52 -6.09 -1.10 -5.65
N GLN A 53 -6.89 -1.94 -5.00
CA GLN A 53 -7.17 -1.83 -3.58
C GLN A 53 -6.36 -2.85 -2.78
N ILE A 54 -5.70 -2.39 -1.72
CA ILE A 54 -4.87 -3.23 -0.84
C ILE A 54 -5.36 -3.09 0.59
N ARG A 55 -5.54 -4.22 1.29
CA ARG A 55 -5.93 -4.23 2.70
C ARG A 55 -4.88 -3.52 3.56
N LEU A 56 -5.35 -2.69 4.49
CA LEU A 56 -4.49 -1.91 5.38
C LEU A 56 -3.57 -2.80 6.24
N ASP A 57 -4.03 -3.99 6.62
CA ASP A 57 -3.25 -4.96 7.40
C ASP A 57 -2.04 -5.58 6.67
N ARG A 58 -1.97 -5.43 5.33
CA ARG A 58 -0.86 -5.93 4.50
C ARG A 58 0.32 -4.98 4.41
N PHE A 59 0.16 -3.71 4.80
CA PHE A 59 1.21 -2.69 4.78
C PHE A 59 2.23 -2.90 5.92
N LYS A 60 2.89 -4.05 5.90
CA LYS A 60 3.91 -4.48 6.85
C LYS A 60 4.97 -5.33 6.14
N PRO A 61 6.23 -5.32 6.60
CA PRO A 61 7.34 -5.94 5.88
C PRO A 61 7.40 -7.47 6.08
N THR A 62 6.39 -8.20 5.60
CA THR A 62 6.42 -9.67 5.48
C THR A 62 6.85 -10.09 4.07
N SER A 63 7.07 -11.38 3.83
CA SER A 63 7.50 -11.93 2.53
C SER A 63 6.52 -11.68 1.37
N THR A 64 5.27 -11.35 1.67
CA THR A 64 4.21 -10.99 0.69
C THR A 64 3.52 -9.68 1.08
N GLY A 65 4.12 -8.92 1.98
CA GLY A 65 3.61 -7.63 2.45
C GLY A 65 4.32 -6.48 1.74
N TYR A 66 4.24 -5.31 2.35
CA TYR A 66 4.81 -4.09 1.80
C TYR A 66 5.71 -3.40 2.83
N ARG A 67 6.82 -2.83 2.36
CA ARG A 67 7.72 -2.02 3.19
C ARG A 67 7.61 -0.55 2.79
N ARG A 68 7.55 0.35 3.76
CA ARG A 68 7.55 1.79 3.49
C ARG A 68 8.93 2.23 3.03
N THR A 69 9.00 3.03 1.96
CA THR A 69 10.28 3.50 1.39
C THR A 69 10.47 5.01 1.47
N LEU A 70 9.38 5.80 1.50
CA LEU A 70 9.38 7.27 1.63
C LEU A 70 8.14 7.75 2.43
#